data_AF-A9C0F1-F1
#
_entry.id   AF-A9C0F1-F1
#
_cell.length_a   1.000
_cell.length_b   1.000
_cell.length_c   1.000
_cell.angle_alpha   90.00
_cell.angle_beta   90.00
_cell.angle_gamma   90.00
#
_symmetry.space_group_name_H-M   'P 1'
#
loop_
_entity.id
_entity.type
_entity.pdbx_description
1 polymer ?
#
loop_
_entity_poly.entity_id
_entity_poly.type
_entity_poly.pdbx_seq_one_letter_code
_entity_poly.pdbx_strand_id
1 'polypeptide(L)'
;MAKIKSLVGAPPEFHLPIALKDLDGSDAEVIFKCVGRTLRDWHPLAIKRITDDANAMLEVEEAREVLEAKSDEPAAAAPKRKTKAKRFEVSDEDLQQSIDKGLVQTTEIIREVATGWDLDDEFTDANIALLCSRFPGVHQKLWQAYDARIRGDRLGN
;
A
#
# COMPACT_ATOMS: atom_id res chain seq x y z
N MET A 1 -18.56 29.08 13.22
CA MET A 1 -17.20 29.34 12.69
C MET A 1 -16.17 28.83 13.67
N ALA A 2 -15.36 27.85 13.28
CA ALA A 2 -14.26 27.37 14.13
C ALA A 2 -13.18 28.46 14.19
N LYS A 3 -12.90 28.98 15.39
CA LYS A 3 -11.80 29.93 15.61
C LYS A 3 -10.50 29.13 15.73
N ILE A 4 -9.54 29.39 14.84
CA ILE A 4 -8.19 28.81 14.93
C ILE A 4 -7.54 29.44 16.17
N LYS A 5 -7.38 28.65 17.24
CA LYS A 5 -6.82 29.14 18.52
C LYS A 5 -5.29 29.21 18.51
N SER A 6 -4.64 28.54 17.56
CA SER A 6 -3.18 28.48 17.44
C SER A 6 -2.77 28.13 16.02
N LEU A 7 -1.68 28.75 15.54
CA LEU A 7 -0.99 28.40 14.29
C LEU A 7 0.03 27.26 14.48
N VAL A 8 0.22 26.78 15.71
CA VAL A 8 1.42 26.02 16.14
C VAL A 8 1.22 24.50 16.19
N GLY A 9 0.07 23.95 15.83
CA GLY A 9 -0.04 22.49 15.84
C GLY A 9 -1.17 21.96 15.00
N ALA A 10 -0.85 21.04 14.10
CA ALA A 10 -1.82 20.04 13.69
C ALA A 10 -2.38 19.36 14.96
N PRO A 11 -3.68 19.01 15.00
CA PRO A 11 -4.20 18.22 16.11
C PRO A 11 -3.32 16.98 16.28
N PRO A 12 -2.90 16.61 17.50
CA PRO A 12 -1.97 15.51 17.70
C PRO A 12 -2.49 14.21 17.08
N GLU A 13 -3.80 14.02 17.13
CA GLU A 13 -4.51 12.89 16.53
C GLU A 13 -5.85 13.34 15.94
N PHE A 14 -6.35 12.60 14.95
CA PHE A 14 -7.70 12.76 14.41
C PHE A 14 -8.28 11.43 13.96
N HIS A 15 -9.61 11.32 14.00
CA HIS A 15 -10.32 10.16 13.50
C HIS A 15 -10.56 10.28 12.00
N LEU A 16 -10.24 9.22 11.25
CA LEU A 16 -10.41 9.14 9.81
C LEU A 16 -11.26 7.91 9.46
N PRO A 17 -12.55 8.10 9.13
CA PRO A 17 -13.39 7.01 8.64
C PRO A 17 -12.98 6.61 7.22
N ILE A 18 -12.82 5.30 7.00
CA ILE A 18 -12.51 4.72 5.69
C ILE A 18 -13.60 3.73 5.31
N ALA A 19 -14.27 3.99 4.20
CA ALA A 19 -15.24 3.09 3.60
C ALA A 19 -14.53 1.98 2.79
N LEU A 20 -14.72 0.75 3.25
CA LEU A 20 -14.27 -0.50 2.64
C LEU A 20 -15.44 -1.16 1.92
N LYS A 21 -15.12 -1.85 0.82
CA LYS A 21 -16.09 -2.67 0.09
C LYS A 21 -15.62 -4.11 0.19
N ASP A 22 -16.47 -4.98 0.70
CA ASP A 22 -16.21 -6.41 0.73
C ASP A 22 -16.49 -7.03 -0.65
N LEU A 23 -15.96 -8.23 -0.89
CA LEU A 23 -16.19 -8.99 -2.12
C LEU A 23 -17.67 -9.33 -2.32
N ASP A 24 -18.41 -9.48 -1.23
CA ASP A 24 -19.86 -9.71 -1.23
C ASP A 24 -20.67 -8.44 -1.57
N GLY A 25 -20.00 -7.31 -1.84
CA GLY A 25 -20.65 -6.02 -2.10
C GLY A 25 -21.19 -5.33 -0.85
N SER A 26 -20.91 -5.89 0.34
CA SER A 26 -21.23 -5.23 1.61
C SER A 26 -20.27 -4.06 1.86
N ASP A 27 -20.82 -2.95 2.33
CA ASP A 27 -20.04 -1.81 2.76
C ASP A 27 -19.62 -2.00 4.22
N ALA A 28 -18.33 -1.80 4.51
CA ALA A 28 -17.79 -1.78 5.86
C ALA A 28 -17.09 -0.43 6.10
N GLU A 29 -17.08 0.05 7.33
CA GLU A 29 -16.42 1.30 7.70
C GLU A 29 -15.45 1.02 8.84
N VAL A 30 -14.21 1.49 8.69
CA VAL A 30 -13.20 1.43 9.75
C VAL A 30 -12.76 2.84 10.09
N ILE A 31 -12.87 3.21 11.36
CA ILE A 31 -12.44 4.52 11.85
C ILE A 31 -11.01 4.38 12.37
N PHE A 32 -10.04 4.95 11.65
CA PHE A 32 -8.65 4.97 12.08
C PHE A 32 -8.38 6.17 12.99
N LYS A 33 -7.56 5.96 14.02
CA LYS A 33 -6.96 7.03 14.84
C LYS A 33 -5.63 7.40 14.19
N CYS A 34 -5.61 8.51 13.47
CA CYS A 34 -4.46 8.96 12.69
C CYS A 34 -3.66 10.04 13.39
N VAL A 35 -2.35 10.04 13.18
CA VAL A 35 -1.44 11.07 13.71
C VAL A 35 -1.59 12.35 12.89
N GLY A 36 -1.90 13.48 13.52
CA GLY A 36 -1.90 14.75 12.79
C GLY A 36 -0.50 15.30 12.60
N ARG A 37 -0.10 15.43 11.34
CA ARG A 37 1.20 15.99 10.94
C ARG A 37 1.02 17.37 10.33
N THR A 38 2.05 18.22 10.43
CA THR A 38 2.08 19.43 9.62
C THR A 38 2.50 19.08 8.18
N LEU A 39 2.26 19.98 7.23
CA LEU A 39 2.72 19.78 5.84
C LEU A 39 4.25 19.58 5.77
N ARG A 40 5.02 20.23 6.66
CA ARG A 40 6.48 20.07 6.73
C ARG A 40 6.92 18.67 7.15
N ASP A 41 6.18 18.05 8.06
CA ASP A 41 6.50 16.69 8.54
C ASP A 41 5.94 15.62 7.59
N TRP A 42 4.85 15.93 6.90
CA TRP A 42 4.18 15.03 5.96
C TRP A 42 4.90 14.93 4.62
N HIS A 43 5.30 16.06 4.02
CA HIS A 43 5.82 16.09 2.66
C HIS A 43 7.05 15.18 2.43
N PRO A 44 8.02 15.07 3.36
CA PRO A 44 9.11 14.11 3.21
C PRO A 44 8.64 12.65 3.17
N LEU A 45 7.67 12.28 4.01
CA LEU A 45 7.08 10.93 4.02
C LEU A 45 6.29 10.67 2.74
N ALA A 46 5.52 11.66 2.30
CA ALA A 46 4.75 11.57 1.06
C ALA A 46 5.66 11.36 -0.17
N ILE A 47 6.75 12.14 -0.27
CA ILE A 47 7.75 11.96 -1.33
C ILE A 47 8.37 10.58 -1.23
N LYS A 48 8.85 10.18 -0.04
CA LYS A 48 9.48 8.87 0.16
C LYS A 48 8.59 7.76 -0.38
N ARG A 49 7.29 7.78 -0.04
CA ARG A 49 6.33 6.78 -0.53
C ARG A 49 6.17 6.80 -2.04
N ILE A 50 6.02 7.97 -2.65
CA ILE A 50 5.91 8.11 -4.11
C ILE A 50 7.17 7.57 -4.79
N THR A 51 8.35 7.85 -4.23
CA THR A 51 9.63 7.33 -4.73
C THR A 51 9.73 5.82 -4.57
N ASP A 52 9.34 5.27 -3.41
CA ASP A 52 9.34 3.83 -3.16
C ASP A 52 8.39 3.10 -4.12
N ASP A 53 7.18 3.64 -4.35
CA ASP A 53 6.22 3.09 -5.30
C ASP A 53 6.73 3.19 -6.76
N ALA A 54 7.36 4.30 -7.13
CA ALA A 54 7.97 4.46 -8.46
C ALA A 54 9.15 3.50 -8.69
N ASN A 55 10.00 3.30 -7.69
CA ASN A 55 11.09 2.33 -7.74
C ASN A 55 10.55 0.90 -7.87
N ALA A 56 9.51 0.55 -7.13
CA ALA A 56 8.87 -0.76 -7.25
C ALA A 56 8.27 -0.98 -8.66
N MET A 57 7.72 0.06 -9.29
CA MET A 57 7.26 -0.04 -10.69
C MET A 57 8.42 -0.24 -11.67
N LEU A 58 9.53 0.47 -11.49
CA LEU A 58 10.74 0.29 -12.30
C LEU A 58 11.30 -1.12 -12.15
N GLU A 59 11.37 -1.67 -10.94
CA GLU A 59 11.81 -3.06 -10.72
C GLU A 59 10.91 -4.08 -11.44
N VAL A 60 9.59 -3.86 -11.45
CA VAL A 60 8.65 -4.71 -12.18
C VAL A 60 8.84 -4.58 -13.69
N GLU A 61 9.08 -3.37 -14.19
CA GLU A 61 9.35 -3.10 -15.60
C GLU A 61 10.69 -3.72 -16.05
N GLU A 62 11.76 -3.54 -15.29
CA GLU A 62 13.06 -4.19 -15.51
C GLU A 62 12.92 -5.72 -15.48
N ALA A 63 12.19 -6.28 -14.49
CA ALA A 63 11.94 -7.71 -14.44
C ALA A 63 11.18 -8.21 -15.67
N ARG A 64 10.23 -7.42 -16.17
CA ARG A 64 9.48 -7.72 -17.40
C ARG A 64 10.38 -7.65 -18.63
N GLU A 65 11.23 -6.62 -18.76
CA GLU A 65 12.19 -6.48 -19.85
C GLU A 65 13.20 -7.63 -19.86
N VAL A 66 13.69 -8.06 -18.69
CA VAL A 66 14.57 -9.23 -18.57
C VAL A 66 13.87 -10.51 -19.01
N LEU A 67 12.58 -10.67 -18.70
CA LEU A 67 11.78 -11.81 -19.17
C LEU A 67 11.57 -11.76 -20.69
N GLU A 68 11.32 -10.58 -21.26
CA GLU A 68 11.14 -10.36 -22.69
C GLU A 68 12.46 -10.60 -23.46
N ALA A 69 13.58 -10.06 -22.98
CA ALA A 69 14.91 -10.29 -23.55
C ALA A 69 15.35 -11.77 -23.49
N LYS A 70 14.99 -12.50 -22.41
CA LYS A 70 15.19 -13.95 -22.32
C LYS A 70 14.32 -14.75 -23.30
N SER A 71 13.22 -14.16 -23.78
CA SER A 71 12.37 -14.78 -24.80
C SER A 71 12.83 -14.47 -26.24
N ASP A 72 13.60 -13.40 -26.44
CA ASP A 72 14.05 -12.90 -27.76
C ASP A 72 15.50 -13.26 -28.16
N GLU A 73 16.24 -14.00 -27.33
CA GLU A 73 17.60 -14.46 -27.68
C GLU A 73 17.56 -15.32 -28.97
N PRO A 74 18.24 -14.92 -30.07
CA PRO A 74 18.09 -15.58 -31.35
C PRO A 74 18.72 -16.98 -31.32
N ALA A 75 17.89 -17.99 -31.58
CA ALA A 75 18.32 -19.37 -31.80
C ALA A 75 19.27 -19.45 -33.01
N ALA A 76 20.57 -19.26 -32.79
CA ALA A 76 21.59 -19.55 -33.77
C ALA A 76 21.65 -21.08 -34.02
N ALA A 77 20.99 -21.50 -35.11
CA ALA A 77 21.13 -22.76 -35.86
C ALA A 77 21.53 -24.05 -35.08
N ALA A 78 20.53 -24.84 -34.66
CA ALA A 78 20.71 -26.26 -34.34
C ALA A 78 19.40 -27.06 -34.57
N PRO A 79 19.47 -28.36 -34.95
CA PRO A 79 18.37 -29.10 -35.57
C PRO A 79 17.24 -29.40 -34.58
N LYS A 80 16.00 -29.36 -35.09
CA LYS A 80 14.70 -29.72 -34.47
C LYS A 80 14.81 -30.33 -33.06
N ARG A 81 14.99 -29.48 -32.04
CA ARG A 81 14.93 -29.88 -30.63
C ARG A 81 13.49 -29.78 -30.15
N LYS A 82 12.97 -30.87 -29.60
CA LYS A 82 11.67 -30.94 -28.92
C LYS A 82 11.57 -29.76 -27.94
N THR A 83 10.60 -28.89 -28.15
CA THR A 83 10.29 -27.73 -27.33
C THR A 83 9.87 -28.18 -25.94
N LYS A 84 10.84 -28.34 -25.03
CA LYS A 84 10.56 -28.23 -23.60
C LYS A 84 10.56 -26.74 -23.28
N ALA A 85 9.39 -26.12 -23.37
CA ALA A 85 9.14 -24.84 -22.73
C ALA A 85 9.58 -24.98 -21.27
N LYS A 86 10.65 -24.27 -20.89
CA LYS A 86 11.11 -24.22 -19.51
C LYS A 86 10.12 -23.31 -18.78
N ARG A 87 8.99 -23.89 -18.36
CA ARG A 87 8.07 -23.27 -17.41
C ARG A 87 8.91 -22.90 -16.20
N PHE A 88 8.99 -21.62 -15.84
CA PHE A 88 9.48 -21.25 -14.53
C PHE A 88 8.52 -21.90 -13.52
N GLU A 89 9.00 -22.92 -12.79
CA GLU A 89 8.29 -23.46 -11.65
C GLU A 89 8.44 -22.42 -10.54
N VAL A 90 7.46 -21.53 -10.42
CA VAL A 90 7.33 -20.72 -9.21
C VAL A 90 6.86 -21.68 -8.14
N SER A 91 7.64 -21.85 -7.08
CA SER A 91 7.24 -22.73 -5.98
C SER A 91 6.11 -22.06 -5.19
N ASP A 92 5.27 -22.88 -4.55
CA ASP A 92 4.23 -22.37 -3.64
C ASP A 92 4.86 -21.57 -2.48
N GLU A 93 6.09 -21.91 -2.09
CA GLU A 93 6.86 -21.21 -1.06
C GLU A 93 7.27 -19.80 -1.52
N ASP A 94 7.74 -19.65 -2.77
CA ASP A 94 8.07 -18.33 -3.35
C ASP A 94 6.83 -17.42 -3.45
N LEU A 95 5.68 -18.00 -3.82
CA LEU A 95 4.41 -17.28 -3.86
C LEU A 95 4.00 -16.80 -2.46
N GLN A 96 4.10 -17.66 -1.46
CA GLN A 96 3.76 -17.32 -0.08
C GLN A 96 4.67 -16.21 0.45
N GLN A 97 5.98 -16.30 0.21
CA GLN A 97 6.94 -15.26 0.61
C GLN A 97 6.62 -13.89 -0.01
N SER A 98 6.18 -13.87 -1.27
CA SER A 98 5.77 -12.63 -1.94
C SER A 98 4.52 -12.01 -1.30
N ILE A 99 3.53 -12.84 -0.95
CA ILE A 99 2.32 -12.40 -0.26
C ILE A 99 2.66 -11.84 1.12
N ASP A 100 3.46 -12.57 1.90
CA ASP A 100 3.86 -12.16 3.26
C ASP A 100 4.63 -10.85 3.23
N LYS A 101 5.55 -10.68 2.26
CA LYS A 101 6.28 -9.43 2.04
C LYS A 101 5.32 -8.27 1.73
N GLY A 102 4.31 -8.49 0.89
CA GLY A 102 3.28 -7.50 0.59
C GLY A 102 2.45 -7.12 1.83
N LEU A 103 2.08 -8.10 2.66
CA LEU A 103 1.33 -7.86 3.89
C LEU A 103 2.15 -7.07 4.93
N VAL A 104 3.44 -7.36 5.05
CA VAL A 104 4.35 -6.57 5.91
C VAL A 104 4.42 -5.12 5.41
N GLN A 105 4.65 -4.92 4.12
CA GLN A 105 4.73 -3.57 3.54
C GLN A 105 3.44 -2.77 3.75
N THR A 106 2.28 -3.40 3.56
CA THR A 106 0.98 -2.72 3.76
C THR A 106 0.70 -2.40 5.22
N THR A 107 1.16 -3.26 6.14
CA THR A 107 1.06 -3.03 7.59
C THR A 107 1.92 -1.85 8.04
N GLU A 108 3.14 -1.74 7.51
CA GLU A 108 4.03 -0.60 7.79
C GLU A 108 3.39 0.73 7.39
N ILE A 109 2.78 0.81 6.19
CA ILE A 109 2.09 2.03 5.72
C ILE A 109 0.99 2.46 6.70
N ILE A 110 0.18 1.51 7.17
CA ILE A 110 -0.91 1.80 8.10
C ILE A 110 -0.35 2.30 9.43
N ARG A 111 0.73 1.71 9.95
CA ARG A 111 1.39 2.17 11.18
C ARG A 111 2.05 3.55 11.07
N GLU A 112 2.50 3.95 9.88
CA GLU A 112 3.11 5.28 9.70
C GLU A 112 2.10 6.43 9.89
N VAL A 113 0.82 6.16 9.58
CA VAL A 113 -0.26 7.16 9.60
C VAL A 113 -1.27 6.97 10.72
N ALA A 114 -1.43 5.75 11.25
CA ALA A 114 -2.41 5.40 12.29
C ALA A 114 -1.76 4.78 13.54
N THR A 115 -2.23 5.21 14.71
CA THR A 115 -1.84 4.69 16.03
C THR A 115 -2.90 3.75 16.63
N GLY A 116 -4.07 3.65 16.00
CA GLY A 116 -5.16 2.80 16.44
C GLY A 116 -6.32 2.81 15.47
N TRP A 117 -7.38 2.10 15.84
CA TRP A 117 -8.68 2.11 15.16
C TRP A 117 -9.81 1.98 16.17
N ASP A 118 -11.04 2.07 15.69
CA ASP A 118 -12.28 1.81 16.43
C ASP A 118 -12.85 0.47 15.97
N LEU A 119 -12.19 -0.62 16.39
CA LEU A 119 -12.63 -2.00 16.19
C LEU A 119 -12.53 -2.73 17.54
N ASP A 120 -13.28 -3.83 17.68
CA ASP A 120 -13.18 -4.71 18.85
C ASP A 120 -11.80 -5.39 18.94
N ASP A 121 -11.16 -5.60 17.79
CA ASP A 121 -9.82 -6.16 17.69
C ASP A 121 -8.75 -5.14 18.09
N GLU A 122 -7.68 -5.60 18.74
CA GLU A 122 -6.54 -4.74 19.09
C GLU A 122 -5.76 -4.30 17.85
N PHE A 123 -5.23 -3.07 17.85
CA PHE A 123 -4.39 -2.56 16.78
C PHE A 123 -2.98 -3.16 16.83
N THR A 124 -2.82 -4.36 16.24
CA THR A 124 -1.57 -5.13 16.19
C THR A 124 -1.18 -5.46 14.75
N ASP A 125 0.08 -5.84 14.51
CA ASP A 125 0.54 -6.20 13.16
C ASP A 125 -0.25 -7.37 12.56
N ALA A 126 -0.57 -8.37 13.39
CA ALA A 126 -1.34 -9.52 12.97
C ALA A 126 -2.75 -9.10 12.50
N ASN A 127 -3.43 -8.24 13.28
CA ASN A 127 -4.78 -7.80 12.93
C ASN A 127 -4.79 -6.85 11.74
N ILE A 128 -3.78 -5.99 11.61
CA ILE A 128 -3.62 -5.11 10.44
C ILE A 128 -3.37 -5.94 9.18
N ALA A 129 -2.50 -6.95 9.25
CA ALA A 129 -2.26 -7.87 8.15
C ALA A 129 -3.53 -8.64 7.77
N LEU A 130 -4.33 -9.08 8.74
CA LEU A 130 -5.64 -9.69 8.50
C LEU A 130 -6.60 -8.73 7.79
N LEU A 131 -6.65 -7.45 8.21
CA LEU A 131 -7.44 -6.43 7.54
C LEU A 131 -6.99 -6.22 6.09
N CYS A 132 -5.67 -6.12 5.84
CA CYS A 132 -5.11 -5.97 4.50
C CYS A 132 -5.33 -7.21 3.60
N SER A 133 -5.32 -8.40 4.19
CA SER A 133 -5.62 -9.65 3.50
C SER A 133 -7.10 -9.74 3.10
N ARG A 134 -8.01 -9.35 4.01
CA ARG A 134 -9.46 -9.36 3.75
C ARG A 134 -9.89 -8.24 2.80
N PHE A 135 -9.35 -7.04 3.00
CA PHE A 135 -9.67 -5.85 2.22
C PHE A 135 -8.42 -5.35 1.47
N PRO A 136 -8.11 -5.96 0.30
CA PRO A 136 -6.98 -5.50 -0.50
C PRO A 136 -7.18 -4.03 -0.88
N GLY A 137 -6.14 -3.22 -0.69
CA GLY A 137 -6.18 -1.79 -0.97
C GLY A 137 -6.67 -0.89 0.17
N VAL A 138 -6.98 -1.43 1.36
CA VAL A 138 -7.31 -0.61 2.54
C VAL A 138 -6.21 0.41 2.88
N HIS A 139 -4.94 -0.01 2.82
CA HIS A 139 -3.79 0.86 3.06
C HIS A 139 -3.71 2.02 2.04
N GLN A 140 -4.01 1.78 0.76
CA GLN A 140 -4.04 2.82 -0.28
C GLN A 140 -5.16 3.83 -0.01
N LYS A 141 -6.37 3.35 0.30
CA LYS A 141 -7.50 4.23 0.64
C LYS A 141 -7.22 5.08 1.88
N LEU A 142 -6.65 4.46 2.94
CA LEU A 142 -6.26 5.17 4.15
C LEU A 142 -5.23 6.26 3.83
N TRP A 143 -4.20 5.93 3.06
CA TRP A 143 -3.16 6.87 2.65
C TRP A 143 -3.71 8.05 1.85
N GLN A 144 -4.57 7.80 0.86
CA GLN A 144 -5.20 8.85 0.05
C GLN A 144 -6.08 9.77 0.89
N ALA A 145 -6.93 9.19 1.76
CA ALA A 145 -7.80 9.96 2.64
C ALA A 145 -6.98 10.78 3.67
N TYR A 146 -5.87 10.21 4.16
CA TYR A 146 -4.93 10.90 5.04
C TYR A 146 -4.24 12.07 4.33
N ASP A 147 -3.68 11.85 3.13
CA ASP A 147 -3.03 12.89 2.33
C ASP A 147 -3.98 14.05 2.02
N ALA A 148 -5.20 13.74 1.55
CA ALA A 148 -6.24 14.74 1.31
C ALA A 148 -6.56 15.54 2.58
N ARG A 149 -6.67 14.85 3.72
CA ARG A 149 -6.96 15.49 5.01
C ARG A 149 -5.83 16.43 5.47
N ILE A 150 -4.58 16.09 5.23
CA ILE A 150 -3.40 16.89 5.59
C ILE A 150 -3.20 18.08 4.63
N ARG A 151 -3.37 17.88 3.32
CA ARG A 151 -3.28 18.97 2.31
C ARG A 151 -4.41 19.99 2.42
N GLY A 152 -5.46 19.66 3.17
CA GLY A 152 -6.55 20.56 3.42
C GLY A 152 -7.67 20.45 2.39
N ASP A 153 -7.77 19.32 1.66
CA ASP A 153 -9.00 18.88 0.98
C ASP A 153 -10.06 18.47 2.03
N ARG A 154 -10.30 19.37 2.97
CA ARG A 154 -11.53 19.42 3.73
C ARG A 154 -12.53 19.98 2.72
N LEU A 155 -13.57 19.21 2.38
CA LEU A 155 -14.74 19.66 1.60
C LEU A 155 -14.97 21.20 1.71
N GLY A 156 -14.39 21.98 0.78
CA GLY A 156 -14.54 23.44 0.72
C GLY A 156 -13.41 24.33 1.25
N ASN A 157 -12.13 24.01 1.02
CA ASN A 157 -11.05 25.01 0.94
C ASN A 157 -10.71 25.32 -0.52
#